data_AF-A0A0H2S3G8-F1
#
_entry.id   AF-A0A0H2S3G8-F1
#
_cell.length_a   1.000
_cell.length_b   1.000
_cell.length_c   1.000
_cell.angle_alpha   90.00
_cell.angle_beta   90.00
_cell.angle_gamma   90.00
#
_symmetry.space_group_name_H-M   'P 1'
#
loop_
_entity.id
_entity.type
_entity.pdbx_description
1 polymer ?
#
loop_
_entity_poly.entity_id
_entity_poly.type
_entity_poly.pdbx_seq_one_letter_code
_entity_poly.pdbx_strand_id
1 'polypeptide(L)'
;MIIPVSDSSTDSLFLKFIDLPGLGEAHIDFHNFEDLVRTAAIEADTIVPIVSFKEAAKKDWRSQLPQIVEAMLKRSPDFVLCTHMDQAQSKKRIDEQLASVGKEFWPKITNFDRRVLRCSTRMGIGAQRLLKQSQVSKPPFHNIWKENTIIFDCVEKILGVGDMRQKYEQMDHKDWVKALEWQLRVSGLDDAISRLTEGIINDAQGHQLRLEGRKIMLATQKLASEQRRTLVEISRTRDESELAYNDFKAAQKKFEGFRSVCEDESKNLKNRVNEKLVQANAILEQNGQASAVTAVEAAAKRVEHHVSRSGFRARKTNEIIFNNKYEVENFFYTAQDEMARDAKNNLAKAYVRFVRELANRSKMQLFRILMAKLETVSKKRQAPPELVEDILDRLKYQTQDVDVLFYVSLKNRAVRTNVERHNIASAYTAIRNVLSKPFLRSSDSVDEADGTKSITSDGTETTDGPPTFSSDLGFMIRAPIAVLATIPLLLGSIVWPWLIHKKNFVIDKNILAKHFQEQMQKPYFIELRREAEKTMEAVINLTSQLAQDIVDSSLMEEQARFSREKAVKELSQSSVQDSISIAVDTVSAFWNLSAAEHGLNELQSKLNELLQMS
;
A
#
# COMPACT_ATOMS: atom_id res chain seq x y z
N MET A 1 -7.74 -0.29 -11.97
CA MET A 1 -7.02 -1.60 -12.12
C MET A 1 -6.93 -2.19 -10.73
N ILE A 2 -7.32 -3.46 -10.54
CA ILE A 2 -7.39 -4.05 -9.19
C ILE A 2 -6.15 -4.93 -8.98
N ILE A 3 -5.46 -4.69 -7.87
CA ILE A 3 -4.22 -5.38 -7.50
C ILE A 3 -4.36 -5.97 -6.10
N PRO A 4 -4.43 -7.30 -5.95
CA PRO A 4 -4.30 -7.95 -4.65
C PRO A 4 -2.86 -7.84 -4.10
N VAL A 5 -2.74 -7.46 -2.83
CA VAL A 5 -1.52 -7.50 -2.02
C VAL A 5 -1.79 -8.38 -0.80
N SER A 6 -0.86 -9.25 -0.46
CA SER A 6 -0.88 -10.01 0.79
C SER A 6 -0.13 -9.23 1.89
N ASP A 7 -0.78 -9.02 3.05
CA ASP A 7 -0.22 -8.28 4.20
C ASP A 7 -0.35 -9.17 5.45
N SER A 8 0.75 -9.41 6.17
CA SER A 8 0.87 -10.46 7.20
C SER A 8 0.58 -9.99 8.63
N SER A 9 0.05 -8.77 8.82
CA SER A 9 0.17 -8.05 10.09
C SER A 9 -1.10 -7.85 10.94
N THR A 10 -2.28 -8.34 10.55
CA THR A 10 -3.47 -8.27 11.44
C THR A 10 -4.38 -9.50 11.35
N ASP A 11 -4.98 -9.89 12.48
CA ASP A 11 -5.77 -11.11 12.73
C ASP A 11 -7.10 -11.25 11.95
N SER A 12 -7.24 -10.58 10.81
CA SER A 12 -8.38 -10.71 9.91
C SER A 12 -7.94 -10.83 8.45
N LEU A 13 -8.61 -11.74 7.75
CA LEU A 13 -8.32 -12.23 6.41
C LEU A 13 -8.50 -11.10 5.36
N PHE A 14 -7.43 -10.40 4.99
CA PHE A 14 -7.51 -9.26 4.08
C PHE A 14 -6.77 -9.50 2.77
N LEU A 15 -7.54 -9.72 1.69
CA LEU A 15 -7.10 -9.35 0.34
C LEU A 15 -7.06 -7.82 0.27
N LYS A 16 -5.88 -7.24 0.09
CA LYS A 16 -5.71 -5.79 -0.02
C LYS A 16 -5.77 -5.42 -1.49
N PHE A 17 -6.70 -4.55 -1.87
CA PHE A 17 -6.85 -4.10 -3.24
C PHE A 17 -6.24 -2.72 -3.41
N ILE A 18 -5.29 -2.57 -4.34
CA ILE A 18 -4.85 -1.27 -4.81
C ILE A 18 -5.66 -0.96 -6.06
N ASP A 19 -6.46 0.11 -6.01
CA ASP A 19 -7.08 0.68 -7.19
C ASP A 19 -6.19 1.80 -7.73
N LEU A 20 -5.93 1.75 -9.04
CA LEU A 20 -5.12 2.74 -9.74
C LEU A 20 -6.01 3.61 -10.62
N PRO A 21 -5.65 4.90 -10.80
CA PRO A 21 -6.39 5.83 -11.66
C PRO A 21 -6.49 5.32 -13.10
N GLY A 22 -7.46 5.85 -13.86
CA GLY A 22 -7.57 5.56 -15.29
C GLY A 22 -6.37 6.05 -16.10
N LEU A 23 -6.14 5.44 -17.26
CA LEU A 23 -5.21 5.96 -18.27
C LEU A 23 -5.64 7.39 -18.66
N GLY A 24 -4.75 8.37 -18.46
CA GLY A 24 -5.03 9.80 -18.67
C GLY A 24 -5.61 10.55 -17.47
N GLU A 25 -5.93 9.87 -16.36
CA GLU A 25 -6.39 10.53 -15.12
C GLU A 25 -5.24 10.84 -14.15
N ALA A 26 -4.10 10.15 -14.29
CA ALA A 26 -2.92 10.36 -13.47
C ALA A 26 -2.09 11.56 -13.94
N HIS A 27 -2.66 12.76 -13.84
CA HIS A 27 -1.88 14.00 -13.79
C HIS A 27 -1.54 14.32 -12.32
N ILE A 28 -0.83 13.40 -11.66
CA ILE A 28 -0.28 13.66 -10.33
C ILE A 28 1.17 14.12 -10.55
N ASP A 29 1.50 15.35 -10.13
CA ASP A 29 2.76 16.05 -10.39
C ASP A 29 4.05 15.30 -9.96
N PHE A 30 3.92 14.17 -9.26
CA PHE A 30 5.02 13.38 -8.72
C PHE A 30 5.32 12.09 -9.51
N HIS A 31 4.37 11.53 -10.27
CA HIS A 31 4.52 10.22 -10.93
C HIS A 31 3.76 10.14 -12.25
N ASN A 32 4.41 9.60 -13.29
CA ASN A 32 3.71 9.17 -14.50
C ASN A 32 2.81 7.95 -14.18
N PHE A 33 1.73 7.73 -14.93
CA PHE A 33 0.84 6.56 -14.74
C PHE A 33 1.64 5.25 -14.72
N GLU A 34 2.63 5.13 -15.61
CA GLU A 34 3.53 3.99 -15.67
C GLU A 34 4.32 3.78 -14.38
N ASP A 35 4.74 4.84 -13.69
CA ASP A 35 5.48 4.73 -12.43
C ASP A 35 4.57 4.31 -11.27
N LEU A 36 3.30 4.75 -11.26
CA LEU A 36 2.30 4.30 -10.28
C LEU A 36 1.98 2.81 -10.47
N VAL A 37 1.73 2.39 -11.72
CA VAL A 37 1.52 0.98 -12.07
C VAL A 37 2.77 0.16 -11.75
N ARG A 38 3.96 0.70 -12.03
CA ARG A 38 5.24 0.04 -11.75
C ARG A 38 5.43 -0.23 -10.26
N THR A 39 5.12 0.76 -9.45
CA THR A 39 5.23 0.66 -7.99
C THR A 39 4.25 -0.37 -7.45
N ALA A 40 2.99 -0.28 -7.86
CA ALA A 40 1.97 -1.20 -7.39
C ALA A 40 2.25 -2.64 -7.84
N ALA A 41 2.82 -2.84 -9.03
CA ALA A 41 3.23 -4.14 -9.55
C ALA A 41 4.37 -4.83 -8.78
N ILE A 42 5.21 -4.07 -8.07
CA ILE A 42 6.28 -4.65 -7.22
C ILE A 42 5.67 -5.32 -5.98
N GLU A 43 4.58 -4.77 -5.46
CA GLU A 43 3.87 -5.27 -4.28
C GLU A 43 2.71 -6.21 -4.65
N ALA A 44 2.35 -6.28 -5.93
CA ALA A 44 1.22 -7.04 -6.45
C ALA A 44 1.55 -8.51 -6.71
N ASP A 45 0.70 -9.42 -6.23
CA ASP A 45 0.75 -10.82 -6.67
C ASP A 45 0.11 -10.99 -8.06
N THR A 46 -0.90 -10.17 -8.37
CA THR A 46 -1.64 -10.22 -9.64
C THR A 46 -2.02 -8.81 -10.10
N ILE A 47 -2.05 -8.61 -11.42
CA ILE A 47 -2.54 -7.38 -12.03
C ILE A 47 -3.73 -7.73 -12.92
N VAL A 48 -4.86 -7.07 -12.67
CA VAL A 48 -6.10 -7.28 -13.44
C VAL A 48 -6.44 -5.99 -14.16
N PRO A 49 -6.11 -5.87 -15.47
CA PRO A 49 -6.55 -4.77 -16.29
C PRO A 49 -8.07 -4.77 -16.41
N ILE A 50 -8.68 -3.59 -16.31
CA ILE A 50 -10.12 -3.41 -16.44
C ILE A 50 -10.39 -2.59 -17.69
N VAL A 51 -11.18 -3.14 -18.62
CA VAL A 51 -11.58 -2.46 -19.85
C VAL A 51 -13.10 -2.37 -19.87
N SER A 52 -13.65 -1.17 -20.06
CA SER A 52 -15.10 -1.02 -20.26
C SER A 52 -15.47 -1.40 -21.69
N PHE A 53 -16.59 -2.11 -21.91
CA PHE A 53 -17.12 -2.36 -23.25
C PHE A 53 -17.43 -1.07 -24.04
N LYS A 54 -17.66 0.07 -23.35
CA LYS A 54 -17.74 1.40 -24.01
C LYS A 54 -16.41 1.81 -24.65
N GLU A 55 -15.33 1.53 -23.94
CA GLU A 55 -13.97 1.95 -24.28
C GLU A 55 -13.26 0.90 -25.16
N ALA A 56 -13.69 -0.36 -25.11
CA ALA A 56 -13.11 -1.47 -25.88
C ALA A 56 -13.07 -1.21 -27.39
N ALA A 57 -13.98 -0.38 -27.91
CA ALA A 57 -14.01 0.04 -29.31
C ALA A 57 -13.01 1.17 -29.66
N LYS A 58 -12.54 1.94 -28.67
CA LYS A 58 -11.59 3.03 -28.87
C LYS A 58 -10.15 2.50 -29.01
N LYS A 59 -9.28 3.28 -29.66
CA LYS A 59 -7.89 2.89 -29.95
C LYS A 59 -6.91 3.23 -28.82
N ASP A 60 -7.25 4.18 -27.96
CA ASP A 60 -6.29 4.79 -27.02
C ASP A 60 -5.72 3.79 -26.02
N TRP A 61 -6.56 2.94 -25.43
CA TRP A 61 -6.10 1.92 -24.47
C TRP A 61 -5.35 0.76 -25.13
N ARG A 62 -5.61 0.45 -26.42
CA ARG A 62 -5.06 -0.74 -27.10
C ARG A 62 -3.55 -0.68 -27.27
N SER A 63 -3.01 0.52 -27.48
CA SER A 63 -1.56 0.71 -27.60
C SER A 63 -0.87 0.83 -26.24
N GLN A 64 -1.49 1.49 -25.28
CA GLN A 64 -0.83 1.84 -24.01
C GLN A 64 -1.00 0.76 -22.94
N LEU A 65 -2.22 0.27 -22.71
CA LEU A 65 -2.50 -0.62 -21.57
C LEU A 65 -1.78 -1.98 -21.68
N PRO A 66 -1.81 -2.70 -22.82
CA PRO A 66 -1.06 -3.94 -22.95
C PRO A 66 0.45 -3.75 -22.82
N GLN A 67 1.01 -2.69 -23.41
CA GLN A 67 2.45 -2.40 -23.34
C GLN A 67 2.90 -2.10 -21.91
N ILE A 68 2.13 -1.30 -21.17
CA ILE A 68 2.41 -1.00 -19.76
C ILE A 68 2.37 -2.28 -18.94
N VAL A 69 1.34 -3.11 -19.12
CA VAL A 69 1.20 -4.37 -18.38
C VAL A 69 2.32 -5.36 -18.72
N GLU A 70 2.66 -5.51 -20.00
CA GLU A 70 3.73 -6.41 -20.47
C GLU A 70 5.12 -5.94 -20.01
N ALA A 71 5.43 -4.65 -20.16
CA ALA A 71 6.69 -4.08 -19.67
C ALA A 71 6.86 -4.28 -18.16
N MET A 72 5.74 -4.35 -17.43
CA MET A 72 5.73 -4.46 -15.98
C MET A 72 5.80 -5.90 -15.47
N LEU A 73 4.90 -6.76 -15.94
CA LEU A 73 4.87 -8.17 -15.55
C LEU A 73 5.98 -8.98 -16.24
N LYS A 74 6.59 -8.44 -17.31
CA LYS A 74 7.44 -9.17 -18.26
C LYS A 74 6.72 -10.38 -18.89
N ARG A 75 5.39 -10.38 -18.83
CA ARG A 75 4.47 -11.37 -19.37
C ARG A 75 3.09 -10.72 -19.59
N SER A 76 2.23 -11.35 -20.38
CA SER A 76 0.82 -10.96 -20.46
C SER A 76 0.14 -11.14 -19.09
N PRO A 77 -0.92 -10.37 -18.77
CA PRO A 77 -1.68 -10.57 -17.54
C PRO A 77 -2.33 -11.97 -17.50
N ASP A 78 -2.76 -12.39 -16.32
CA ASP A 78 -3.48 -13.66 -16.15
C ASP A 78 -4.96 -13.51 -16.55
N PHE A 79 -5.56 -12.38 -16.15
CA PHE A 79 -6.94 -12.05 -16.44
C PHE A 79 -7.09 -10.60 -16.91
N VAL A 80 -8.07 -10.35 -17.77
CA VAL A 80 -8.57 -9.01 -18.11
C VAL A 80 -10.07 -8.99 -17.81
N LEU A 81 -10.52 -7.99 -17.07
CA LEU A 81 -11.93 -7.83 -16.71
C LEU A 81 -12.62 -6.80 -17.62
N CYS A 82 -13.53 -7.28 -18.45
CA CYS A 82 -14.39 -6.48 -19.31
C CYS A 82 -15.69 -6.12 -18.57
N THR A 83 -15.89 -4.83 -18.29
CA THR A 83 -17.07 -4.31 -17.56
C THR A 83 -18.07 -3.64 -18.48
N HIS A 84 -19.28 -3.35 -18.00
CA HIS A 84 -20.37 -2.71 -18.76
C HIS A 84 -20.93 -3.56 -19.90
N MET A 85 -20.95 -4.89 -19.72
CA MET A 85 -21.47 -5.83 -20.72
C MET A 85 -22.92 -5.53 -21.15
N ASP A 86 -23.71 -4.94 -20.26
CA ASP A 86 -25.11 -4.53 -20.45
C ASP A 86 -25.33 -3.46 -21.53
N GLN A 87 -24.26 -2.79 -21.96
CA GLN A 87 -24.32 -1.73 -22.97
C GLN A 87 -24.01 -2.23 -24.38
N ALA A 88 -23.54 -3.47 -24.50
CA ALA A 88 -23.42 -4.10 -25.80
C ALA A 88 -24.81 -4.55 -26.29
N GLN A 89 -25.22 -4.03 -27.45
CA GLN A 89 -26.57 -4.22 -27.99
C GLN A 89 -26.87 -5.66 -28.44
N SER A 90 -25.86 -6.51 -28.63
CA SER A 90 -26.03 -7.88 -29.08
C SER A 90 -24.95 -8.82 -28.55
N LYS A 91 -25.28 -10.10 -28.39
CA LYS A 91 -24.33 -11.16 -27.98
C LYS A 91 -23.15 -11.27 -28.94
N LYS A 92 -23.40 -11.18 -30.25
CA LYS A 92 -22.37 -11.22 -31.29
C LYS A 92 -21.34 -10.09 -31.09
N ARG A 93 -21.80 -8.87 -30.77
CA ARG A 93 -20.92 -7.72 -30.50
C ARG A 93 -20.10 -7.91 -29.23
N ILE A 94 -20.67 -8.52 -28.19
CA ILE A 94 -19.94 -8.89 -26.96
C ILE A 94 -18.80 -9.84 -27.32
N ASP A 95 -19.09 -10.92 -28.04
CA ASP A 95 -18.09 -11.94 -28.38
C ASP A 95 -16.99 -11.36 -29.30
N GLU A 96 -17.33 -10.49 -30.26
CA GLU A 96 -16.37 -9.75 -31.10
C GLU A 96 -15.46 -8.82 -30.27
N GLN A 97 -16.03 -8.06 -29.32
CA GLN A 97 -15.27 -7.18 -28.45
C GLN A 97 -14.36 -7.97 -27.49
N LEU A 98 -14.81 -9.11 -26.97
CA LEU A 98 -13.99 -9.99 -26.14
C LEU A 98 -12.83 -10.59 -26.91
N ALA A 99 -13.08 -11.08 -28.13
CA ALA A 99 -12.02 -11.58 -29.00
C ALA A 99 -11.03 -10.47 -29.37
N SER A 100 -11.50 -9.24 -29.58
CA SER A 100 -10.64 -8.08 -29.79
C SER A 100 -9.75 -7.82 -28.57
N VAL A 101 -10.31 -7.77 -27.36
CA VAL A 101 -9.53 -7.54 -26.13
C VAL A 101 -8.52 -8.67 -25.90
N GLY A 102 -8.93 -9.93 -26.11
CA GLY A 102 -8.06 -11.08 -26.00
C GLY A 102 -6.85 -11.01 -26.95
N LYS A 103 -7.07 -10.60 -28.20
CA LYS A 103 -5.99 -10.44 -29.20
C LYS A 103 -4.97 -9.37 -28.83
N GLU A 104 -5.41 -8.26 -28.22
CA GLU A 104 -4.50 -7.17 -27.83
C GLU A 104 -3.57 -7.60 -26.68
N PHE A 105 -4.07 -8.34 -25.68
CA PHE A 105 -3.27 -8.78 -24.53
C PHE A 105 -2.52 -10.11 -24.75
N TRP A 106 -3.03 -10.98 -25.63
CA TRP A 106 -2.44 -12.29 -25.93
C TRP A 106 -2.46 -12.60 -27.44
N PRO A 107 -1.67 -11.89 -28.27
CA PRO A 107 -1.72 -12.04 -29.73
C PRO A 107 -1.36 -13.44 -30.24
N LYS A 108 -0.69 -14.26 -29.43
CA LYS A 108 -0.25 -15.63 -29.77
C LYS A 108 -1.25 -16.72 -29.36
N ILE A 109 -2.23 -16.39 -28.52
CA ILE A 109 -3.22 -17.35 -28.02
C ILE A 109 -4.47 -17.26 -28.92
N THR A 110 -5.16 -18.39 -29.14
CA THR A 110 -6.38 -18.42 -29.96
C THR A 110 -7.66 -18.55 -29.13
N ASN A 111 -7.56 -19.02 -27.88
CA ASN A 111 -8.68 -19.16 -26.95
C ASN A 111 -8.47 -18.28 -25.71
N PHE A 112 -9.29 -17.24 -25.58
CA PHE A 112 -9.22 -16.27 -24.48
C PHE A 112 -10.37 -16.38 -23.48
N ASP A 113 -11.31 -17.31 -23.68
CA ASP A 113 -12.56 -17.41 -22.89
C ASP A 113 -12.29 -17.67 -21.40
N ARG A 114 -11.08 -18.14 -21.08
CA ARG A 114 -10.60 -18.34 -19.72
C ARG A 114 -9.92 -17.15 -19.06
N ARG A 115 -9.46 -16.20 -19.87
CA ARG A 115 -8.62 -15.08 -19.42
C ARG A 115 -9.34 -13.74 -19.55
N VAL A 116 -10.27 -13.60 -20.49
CA VAL A 116 -11.11 -12.39 -20.61
C VAL A 116 -12.42 -12.62 -19.87
N LEU A 117 -12.49 -12.09 -18.66
CA LEU A 117 -13.67 -12.14 -17.81
C LEU A 117 -14.65 -11.04 -18.24
N ARG A 118 -15.95 -11.31 -18.20
CA ARG A 118 -16.98 -10.33 -18.59
C ARG A 118 -18.03 -10.17 -17.52
N CYS A 119 -18.39 -8.93 -17.20
CA CYS A 119 -19.49 -8.67 -16.30
C CYS A 119 -20.23 -7.36 -16.58
N SER A 120 -21.50 -7.33 -16.19
CA SER A 120 -22.24 -6.09 -15.95
C SER A 120 -22.26 -5.83 -14.45
N THR A 121 -21.33 -5.00 -14.00
CA THR A 121 -21.11 -4.72 -12.58
C THR A 121 -22.34 -4.12 -11.92
N ARG A 122 -22.98 -3.12 -12.55
CA ARG A 122 -24.18 -2.45 -12.01
C ARG A 122 -25.38 -3.40 -11.93
N MET A 123 -25.63 -4.17 -13.00
CA MET A 123 -26.75 -5.12 -12.99
C MET A 123 -26.55 -6.23 -11.98
N GLY A 124 -25.35 -6.82 -11.92
CA GLY A 124 -25.05 -7.91 -10.99
C GLY A 124 -25.14 -7.47 -9.53
N ILE A 125 -24.52 -6.33 -9.16
CA ILE A 125 -24.56 -5.82 -7.78
C ILE A 125 -25.99 -5.43 -7.39
N GLY A 126 -26.74 -4.77 -8.29
CA GLY A 126 -28.14 -4.42 -8.06
C GLY A 126 -29.02 -5.64 -7.84
N ALA A 127 -28.92 -6.65 -8.72
CA ALA A 127 -29.69 -7.89 -8.60
C ALA A 127 -29.36 -8.63 -7.30
N GLN A 128 -28.08 -8.70 -6.94
CA GLN A 128 -27.62 -9.36 -5.73
C GLN A 128 -28.08 -8.65 -4.45
N ARG A 129 -28.09 -7.31 -4.44
CA ARG A 129 -28.62 -6.53 -3.30
C ARG A 129 -30.13 -6.71 -3.17
N LEU A 130 -30.86 -6.66 -4.28
CA LEU A 130 -32.30 -6.88 -4.28
C LEU A 130 -32.68 -8.30 -3.88
N LEU A 131 -31.88 -9.32 -4.25
CA LEU A 131 -32.07 -10.70 -3.77
C LEU A 131 -31.96 -10.79 -2.25
N LYS A 132 -30.96 -10.13 -1.65
CA LYS A 132 -30.83 -10.06 -0.19
C LYS A 132 -32.04 -9.38 0.46
N GLN A 133 -32.50 -8.26 -0.10
CA GLN A 133 -33.69 -7.56 0.39
C GLN A 133 -34.98 -8.36 0.16
N SER A 134 -35.00 -9.22 -0.86
CA SER A 134 -36.17 -10.01 -1.25
C SER A 134 -36.22 -11.41 -0.63
N GLN A 135 -35.41 -11.70 0.40
CA GLN A 135 -35.38 -13.02 1.04
C GLN A 135 -36.74 -13.40 1.67
N VAL A 136 -37.44 -12.42 2.23
CA VAL A 136 -38.71 -12.62 2.94
C VAL A 136 -39.91 -12.11 2.13
N SER A 137 -39.78 -10.94 1.49
CA SER A 137 -40.86 -10.31 0.72
C SER A 137 -40.32 -9.37 -0.35
N LYS A 138 -41.17 -8.94 -1.30
CA LYS A 138 -40.82 -7.92 -2.28
C LYS A 138 -40.50 -6.58 -1.57
N PRO A 139 -39.39 -5.89 -1.89
CA PRO A 139 -39.16 -4.55 -1.37
C PRO A 139 -40.24 -3.57 -1.86
N PRO A 140 -40.56 -2.51 -1.11
CA PRO A 140 -41.51 -1.50 -1.59
C PRO A 140 -41.02 -0.85 -2.91
N PHE A 141 -41.93 -0.61 -3.86
CA PHE A 141 -41.57 -0.07 -5.19
C PHE A 141 -40.79 1.26 -5.11
N HIS A 142 -41.18 2.16 -4.20
CA HIS A 142 -40.51 3.45 -3.99
C HIS A 142 -39.06 3.32 -3.47
N ASN A 143 -38.68 2.16 -2.91
CA ASN A 143 -37.31 1.89 -2.46
C ASN A 143 -36.40 1.38 -3.58
N ILE A 144 -36.97 0.97 -4.71
CA ILE A 144 -36.23 0.47 -5.87
C ILE A 144 -36.36 1.41 -7.08
N TRP A 145 -37.33 2.32 -7.05
CA TRP A 145 -37.65 3.26 -8.13
C TRP A 145 -37.93 4.66 -7.57
N LYS A 146 -37.18 5.68 -8.01
CA LYS A 146 -37.44 7.09 -7.72
C LYS A 146 -37.85 7.82 -8.99
N GLU A 147 -38.63 8.90 -8.86
CA GLU A 147 -38.98 9.74 -10.01
C GLU A 147 -37.70 10.20 -10.73
N ASN A 148 -37.65 9.99 -12.05
CA ASN A 148 -36.53 10.30 -12.95
C ASN A 148 -35.20 9.57 -12.67
N THR A 149 -35.12 8.65 -11.71
CA THR A 149 -33.89 7.91 -11.40
C THR A 149 -34.16 6.47 -10.97
N ILE A 150 -33.50 5.53 -11.66
CA ILE A 150 -33.52 4.11 -11.30
C ILE A 150 -32.41 3.88 -10.28
N ILE A 151 -32.76 3.34 -9.11
CA ILE A 151 -31.77 3.03 -8.06
C ILE A 151 -30.95 1.79 -8.45
N PHE A 152 -31.58 0.85 -9.15
CA PHE A 152 -30.97 -0.42 -9.59
C PHE A 152 -31.28 -0.73 -11.06
N ASP A 153 -30.26 -0.68 -11.93
CA ASP A 153 -30.41 -0.89 -13.38
C ASP A 153 -31.04 -2.24 -13.77
N CYS A 154 -30.88 -3.27 -12.93
CA CYS A 154 -31.50 -4.57 -13.17
C CYS A 154 -33.05 -4.53 -13.10
N VAL A 155 -33.63 -3.57 -12.37
CA VAL A 155 -35.08 -3.40 -12.23
C VAL A 155 -35.70 -2.98 -13.56
N GLU A 156 -35.06 -2.07 -14.29
CA GLU A 156 -35.47 -1.66 -15.63
C GLU A 156 -35.55 -2.86 -16.59
N LYS A 157 -34.56 -3.75 -16.51
CA LYS A 157 -34.51 -4.96 -17.35
C LYS A 157 -35.56 -6.00 -16.97
N ILE A 158 -35.95 -6.08 -15.71
CA ILE A 158 -36.97 -7.03 -15.23
C ILE A 158 -38.37 -6.53 -15.59
N LEU A 159 -38.66 -5.24 -15.36
CA LEU A 159 -39.99 -4.67 -15.56
C LEU A 159 -40.23 -4.23 -17.01
N GLY A 160 -39.15 -3.98 -17.76
CA GLY A 160 -39.20 -3.53 -19.15
C GLY A 160 -39.79 -2.13 -19.31
N VAL A 161 -40.27 -1.82 -20.51
CA VAL A 161 -40.87 -0.52 -20.85
C VAL A 161 -42.37 -0.51 -20.51
N GLY A 162 -42.93 0.64 -20.09
CA GLY A 162 -44.36 0.82 -19.82
C GLY A 162 -44.66 1.19 -18.36
N ASP A 163 -45.86 0.84 -17.87
CA ASP A 163 -46.24 1.05 -16.47
C ASP A 163 -45.52 0.06 -15.54
N MET A 164 -44.34 0.47 -15.08
CA MET A 164 -43.46 -0.36 -14.28
C MET A 164 -44.01 -0.62 -12.88
N ARG A 165 -44.80 0.30 -12.34
CA ARG A 165 -45.41 0.15 -11.03
C ARG A 165 -46.48 -0.94 -11.06
N GLN A 166 -47.37 -0.87 -12.04
CA GLN A 166 -48.42 -1.88 -12.21
C GLN A 166 -47.82 -3.26 -12.42
N LYS A 167 -46.80 -3.39 -13.29
CA LYS A 167 -46.08 -4.64 -13.53
C LYS A 167 -45.41 -5.19 -12.27
N TYR A 168 -44.81 -4.32 -11.47
CA TYR A 168 -44.17 -4.71 -10.21
C TYR A 168 -45.19 -5.22 -9.18
N GLU A 169 -46.33 -4.55 -9.06
CA GLU A 169 -47.41 -4.93 -8.15
C GLU A 169 -48.02 -6.28 -8.56
N GLN A 170 -48.22 -6.51 -9.86
CA GLN A 170 -48.76 -7.77 -10.43
C GLN A 170 -47.78 -8.95 -10.40
N MET A 171 -46.47 -8.71 -10.35
CA MET A 171 -45.47 -9.78 -10.35
C MET A 171 -45.38 -10.46 -8.98
N ASP A 172 -45.63 -11.76 -8.90
CA ASP A 172 -45.51 -12.50 -7.65
C ASP A 172 -44.08 -12.50 -7.10
N HIS A 173 -43.94 -12.62 -5.77
CA HIS A 173 -42.63 -12.61 -5.09
C HIS A 173 -41.68 -13.69 -5.64
N LYS A 174 -42.20 -14.89 -5.93
CA LYS A 174 -41.42 -15.99 -6.49
C LYS A 174 -40.86 -15.67 -7.88
N ASP A 175 -41.66 -15.02 -8.71
CA ASP A 175 -41.24 -14.65 -10.07
C ASP A 175 -40.28 -13.46 -10.06
N TRP A 176 -40.46 -12.53 -9.12
CA TRP A 176 -39.50 -11.47 -8.84
C TRP A 176 -38.12 -12.02 -8.45
N VAL A 177 -38.07 -12.97 -7.51
CA VAL A 177 -36.80 -13.62 -7.10
C VAL A 177 -36.15 -14.34 -8.28
N LYS A 178 -36.91 -15.14 -9.04
CA LYS A 178 -36.38 -15.82 -10.24
C LYS A 178 -35.85 -14.83 -11.29
N ALA A 179 -36.53 -13.70 -11.50
CA ALA A 179 -36.09 -12.67 -12.42
C ALA A 179 -34.77 -12.03 -11.97
N LEU A 180 -34.63 -11.78 -10.66
CA LEU A 180 -33.38 -11.28 -10.08
C LEU A 180 -32.23 -12.30 -10.18
N GLU A 181 -32.47 -13.59 -9.90
CA GLU A 181 -31.49 -14.67 -10.09
C GLU A 181 -31.05 -14.77 -11.56
N TRP A 182 -32.00 -14.67 -12.48
CA TRP A 182 -31.72 -14.63 -13.90
C TRP A 182 -30.85 -13.42 -14.27
N GLN A 183 -31.16 -12.22 -13.78
CA GLN A 183 -30.35 -11.02 -14.03
C GLN A 183 -28.94 -11.16 -13.44
N LEU A 184 -28.81 -11.71 -12.23
CA LEU A 184 -27.51 -11.96 -11.61
C LEU A 184 -26.67 -12.92 -12.46
N ARG A 185 -27.28 -14.01 -12.95
CA ARG A 185 -26.60 -14.96 -13.84
C ARG A 185 -26.21 -14.34 -15.19
N VAL A 186 -27.13 -13.63 -15.83
CA VAL A 186 -26.87 -12.98 -17.13
C VAL A 186 -25.87 -11.84 -17.00
N SER A 187 -25.76 -11.21 -15.83
CA SER A 187 -24.74 -10.18 -15.59
C SER A 187 -23.31 -10.72 -15.65
N GLY A 188 -23.10 -12.03 -15.48
CA GLY A 188 -21.77 -12.64 -15.44
C GLY A 188 -20.92 -12.23 -14.23
N LEU A 189 -21.47 -11.47 -13.27
CA LEU A 189 -20.71 -10.95 -12.13
C LEU A 189 -20.18 -12.07 -11.22
N ASP A 190 -21.05 -13.01 -10.81
CA ASP A 190 -20.65 -14.10 -9.91
C ASP A 190 -19.62 -15.03 -10.58
N ASP A 191 -19.79 -15.33 -11.88
CA ASP A 191 -18.80 -16.11 -12.66
C ASP A 191 -17.46 -15.38 -12.74
N ALA A 192 -17.46 -14.08 -13.07
CA ALA A 192 -16.24 -13.28 -13.12
C ALA A 192 -15.54 -13.22 -11.75
N ILE A 193 -16.28 -13.03 -10.65
CA ILE A 193 -15.69 -13.01 -9.30
C ILE A 193 -15.12 -14.37 -8.95
N SER A 194 -15.86 -15.47 -9.16
CA SER A 194 -15.39 -16.82 -8.84
C SER A 194 -14.10 -17.15 -9.58
N ARG A 195 -14.07 -16.93 -10.90
CA ARG A 195 -12.89 -17.22 -11.72
C ARG A 195 -11.70 -16.35 -11.37
N LEU A 196 -11.93 -15.07 -11.09
CA LEU A 196 -10.89 -14.16 -10.63
C LEU A 196 -10.34 -14.61 -9.27
N THR A 197 -11.21 -15.04 -8.36
CA THR A 197 -10.84 -15.52 -7.03
C THR A 197 -10.02 -16.80 -7.12
N GLU A 198 -10.50 -17.80 -7.87
CA GLU A 198 -9.79 -19.07 -8.09
C GLU A 198 -8.42 -18.82 -8.73
N GLY A 199 -8.36 -17.98 -9.76
CA GLY A 199 -7.12 -17.60 -10.43
C GLY A 199 -6.11 -16.96 -9.48
N ILE A 200 -6.51 -15.89 -8.78
CA ILE A 200 -5.63 -15.18 -7.84
C ILE A 200 -5.13 -16.12 -6.73
N ILE A 201 -6.01 -16.98 -6.17
CA ILE A 201 -5.61 -17.92 -5.11
C ILE A 201 -4.64 -18.96 -5.64
N ASN A 202 -4.93 -19.56 -6.79
CA ASN A 202 -4.05 -20.58 -7.38
C ASN A 202 -2.68 -19.98 -7.73
N ASP A 203 -2.64 -18.76 -8.26
CA ASP A 203 -1.39 -18.06 -8.58
C ASP A 203 -0.60 -17.73 -7.31
N ALA A 204 -1.26 -17.23 -6.26
CA ALA A 204 -0.64 -16.94 -4.98
C ALA A 204 -0.10 -18.21 -4.30
N GLN A 205 -0.88 -19.31 -4.30
CA GLN A 205 -0.43 -20.61 -3.80
C GLN A 205 0.75 -21.15 -4.61
N GLY A 206 0.69 -21.05 -5.94
CA GLY A 206 1.79 -21.44 -6.83
C GLY A 206 3.03 -20.59 -6.63
N HIS A 207 2.90 -19.28 -6.37
CA HIS A 207 4.02 -18.42 -5.99
C HIS A 207 4.61 -18.83 -4.65
N GLN A 208 3.78 -19.06 -3.63
CA GLN A 208 4.25 -19.45 -2.30
C GLN A 208 5.00 -20.78 -2.36
N LEU A 209 4.46 -21.77 -3.06
CA LEU A 209 5.11 -23.06 -3.29
C LEU A 209 6.47 -22.90 -3.99
N ARG A 210 6.59 -22.00 -4.97
CA ARG A 210 7.89 -21.69 -5.61
C ARG A 210 8.89 -21.08 -4.64
N LEU A 211 8.45 -20.17 -3.76
CA LEU A 211 9.32 -19.57 -2.76
C LEU A 211 9.78 -20.58 -1.72
N GLU A 212 8.87 -21.42 -1.22
CA GLU A 212 9.19 -22.46 -0.25
C GLU A 212 10.09 -23.55 -0.86
N GLY A 213 9.76 -24.02 -2.06
CA GLY A 213 10.60 -24.95 -2.82
C GLY A 213 12.02 -24.42 -3.02
N ARG A 214 12.15 -23.15 -3.40
CA ARG A 214 13.47 -22.49 -3.55
C ARG A 214 14.21 -22.35 -2.23
N LYS A 215 13.52 -22.06 -1.12
CA LYS A 215 14.14 -21.99 0.22
C LYS A 215 14.69 -23.35 0.64
N ILE A 216 13.91 -24.42 0.43
CA ILE A 216 14.35 -25.79 0.74
C ILE A 216 15.54 -26.17 -0.14
N MET A 217 15.48 -25.89 -1.44
CA MET A 217 16.59 -26.12 -2.37
C MET A 217 17.88 -25.43 -1.92
N LEU A 218 17.83 -24.13 -1.58
CA LEU A 218 18.99 -23.39 -1.10
C LEU A 218 19.52 -23.94 0.24
N ALA A 219 18.64 -24.37 1.14
CA ALA A 219 19.05 -25.01 2.39
C ALA A 219 19.74 -26.36 2.14
N THR A 220 19.19 -27.19 1.26
CA THR A 220 19.79 -28.47 0.86
C THR A 220 21.14 -28.27 0.18
N GLN A 221 21.23 -27.30 -0.74
CA GLN A 221 22.47 -26.95 -1.43
C GLN A 221 23.54 -26.47 -0.44
N LYS A 222 23.15 -25.65 0.55
CA LYS A 222 24.04 -25.23 1.64
C LYS A 222 24.56 -26.43 2.43
N LEU A 223 23.68 -27.34 2.84
CA LEU A 223 24.06 -28.56 3.57
C LEU A 223 24.97 -29.46 2.73
N ALA A 224 24.69 -29.63 1.43
CA ALA A 224 25.54 -30.41 0.52
C ALA A 224 26.93 -29.77 0.38
N SER A 225 27.00 -28.45 0.25
CA SER A 225 28.25 -27.69 0.22
C SER A 225 29.03 -27.85 1.53
N GLU A 226 28.36 -27.80 2.69
CA GLU A 226 28.98 -28.05 4.00
C GLU A 226 29.56 -29.47 4.09
N GLN A 227 28.81 -30.50 3.68
CA GLN A 227 29.33 -31.88 3.67
C GLN A 227 30.52 -32.03 2.71
N ARG A 228 30.45 -31.41 1.52
CA ARG A 228 31.57 -31.39 0.57
C ARG A 228 32.81 -30.74 1.18
N ARG A 229 32.66 -29.63 1.91
CA ARG A 229 33.77 -28.96 2.61
C ARG A 229 34.37 -29.87 3.68
N THR A 230 33.54 -30.55 4.49
CA THR A 230 34.01 -31.52 5.48
C THR A 230 34.83 -32.65 4.83
N LEU A 231 34.42 -33.15 3.65
CA LEU A 231 35.21 -34.14 2.90
C LEU A 231 36.58 -33.59 2.47
N VAL A 232 36.64 -32.33 2.02
CA VAL A 232 37.90 -31.67 1.68
C VAL A 232 38.79 -31.52 2.91
N GLU A 233 38.24 -31.15 4.07
CA GLU A 233 38.97 -31.06 5.34
C GLU A 233 39.58 -32.39 5.75
N ILE A 234 38.79 -33.48 5.68
CA ILE A 234 39.23 -34.84 6.02
C ILE A 234 40.34 -35.32 5.08
N SER A 235 40.25 -35.00 3.79
CA SER A 235 41.21 -35.45 2.76
C SER A 235 42.51 -34.65 2.71
N ARG A 236 42.51 -33.38 3.12
CA ARG A 236 43.72 -32.55 3.15
C ARG A 236 44.77 -33.13 4.08
N THR A 237 46.01 -33.12 3.63
CA THR A 237 47.18 -33.32 4.49
C THR A 237 47.32 -32.14 5.48
N ARG A 238 48.27 -32.26 6.42
CA ARG A 238 48.57 -31.18 7.37
C ARG A 238 49.13 -29.95 6.65
N ASP A 239 50.07 -30.15 5.75
CA ASP A 239 50.72 -29.07 5.00
C ASP A 239 49.71 -28.32 4.10
N GLU A 240 48.80 -29.06 3.46
CA GLU A 240 47.71 -28.47 2.66
C GLU A 240 46.70 -27.69 3.52
N SER A 241 46.44 -28.14 4.75
CA SER A 241 45.60 -27.43 5.72
C SER A 241 46.21 -26.10 6.13
N GLU A 242 47.52 -26.09 6.44
CA GLU A 242 48.25 -24.88 6.79
C GLU A 242 48.30 -23.90 5.63
N LEU A 243 48.52 -24.38 4.40
CA LEU A 243 48.49 -23.55 3.19
C LEU A 243 47.10 -22.94 2.96
N ALA A 244 46.03 -23.73 3.05
CA ALA A 244 44.66 -23.25 2.90
C ALA A 244 44.28 -22.24 4.01
N TYR A 245 44.77 -22.42 5.23
CA TYR A 245 44.55 -21.47 6.32
C TYR A 245 45.29 -20.14 6.10
N ASN A 246 46.51 -20.19 5.55
CA ASN A 246 47.25 -18.98 5.17
C ASN A 246 46.55 -18.22 4.03
N ASP A 247 46.01 -18.94 3.03
CA ASP A 247 45.19 -18.35 1.97
C ASP A 247 43.92 -17.69 2.52
N PHE A 248 43.26 -18.35 3.48
CA PHE A 248 42.12 -17.78 4.20
C PHE A 248 42.50 -16.50 4.96
N LYS A 249 43.61 -16.49 5.71
CA LYS A 249 44.09 -15.27 6.39
C LYS A 249 44.38 -14.13 5.42
N ALA A 250 44.96 -14.45 4.26
CA ALA A 250 45.19 -13.46 3.20
C ALA A 250 43.87 -12.90 2.63
N ALA A 251 42.84 -13.74 2.51
CA ALA A 251 41.50 -13.32 2.10
C ALA A 251 40.80 -12.48 3.18
N GLN A 252 40.87 -12.89 4.46
CA GLN A 252 40.32 -12.16 5.60
C GLN A 252 40.83 -10.72 5.63
N LYS A 253 42.16 -10.52 5.46
CA LYS A 253 42.77 -9.20 5.38
C LYS A 253 42.25 -8.34 4.20
N LYS A 254 41.80 -8.96 3.11
CA LYS A 254 41.18 -8.23 1.99
C LYS A 254 39.73 -7.88 2.27
N PHE A 255 39.00 -8.74 3.00
CA PHE A 255 37.65 -8.44 3.47
C PHE A 255 37.62 -7.36 4.56
N GLU A 256 38.69 -7.15 5.32
CA GLU A 256 38.82 -5.95 6.18
C GLU A 256 38.67 -4.65 5.35
N GLY A 257 39.20 -4.63 4.12
CA GLY A 257 39.01 -3.54 3.17
C GLY A 257 37.61 -3.44 2.56
N PHE A 258 36.75 -4.45 2.72
CA PHE A 258 35.35 -4.38 2.29
C PHE A 258 34.54 -3.43 3.19
N ARG A 259 34.92 -3.29 4.46
CA ARG A 259 34.26 -2.37 5.40
C ARG A 259 34.32 -0.92 4.91
N SER A 260 35.49 -0.47 4.48
CA SER A 260 35.65 0.89 3.93
C SER A 260 34.88 1.06 2.62
N VAL A 261 34.81 0.03 1.78
CA VAL A 261 33.97 0.05 0.57
C VAL A 261 32.48 0.21 0.92
N CYS A 262 31.99 -0.49 1.94
CA CYS A 262 30.62 -0.33 2.43
C CYS A 262 30.35 1.10 2.90
N GLU A 263 31.26 1.67 3.70
CA GLU A 263 31.15 3.03 4.23
C GLU A 263 31.17 4.09 3.11
N ASP A 264 32.08 3.95 2.15
CA ASP A 264 32.23 4.87 1.02
C ASP A 264 30.99 4.84 0.10
N GLU A 265 30.51 3.65 -0.26
CA GLU A 265 29.33 3.50 -1.11
C GLU A 265 28.04 3.94 -0.39
N SER A 266 27.93 3.66 0.91
CA SER A 266 26.85 4.15 1.78
C SER A 266 26.81 5.69 1.78
N LYS A 267 27.97 6.34 1.98
CA LYS A 267 28.10 7.81 1.96
C LYS A 267 27.76 8.40 0.59
N ASN A 268 28.26 7.80 -0.49
CA ASN A 268 27.97 8.23 -1.85
C ASN A 268 26.49 8.09 -2.21
N LEU A 269 25.84 7.04 -1.72
CA LEU A 269 24.40 6.85 -1.90
C LEU A 269 23.60 7.85 -1.05
N LYS A 270 23.98 8.09 0.20
CA LYS A 270 23.34 9.08 1.09
C LYS A 270 23.30 10.46 0.44
N ASN A 271 24.41 10.90 -0.18
CA ASN A 271 24.46 12.18 -0.89
C ASN A 271 23.46 12.25 -2.06
N ARG A 272 23.44 11.22 -2.93
CA ARG A 272 22.53 11.15 -4.08
C ARG A 272 21.05 11.08 -3.68
N VAL A 273 20.74 10.38 -2.61
CA VAL A 273 19.40 10.31 -2.05
C VAL A 273 18.98 11.66 -1.50
N ASN A 274 19.88 12.33 -0.78
CA ASN A 274 19.59 13.63 -0.19
C ASN A 274 19.25 14.68 -1.26
N GLU A 275 19.94 14.67 -2.40
CA GLU A 275 19.60 15.53 -3.55
C GLU A 275 18.15 15.29 -4.04
N LYS A 276 17.73 14.02 -4.18
CA LYS A 276 16.36 13.67 -4.58
C LYS A 276 15.33 14.06 -3.53
N LEU A 277 15.67 13.93 -2.25
CA LEU A 277 14.81 14.30 -1.13
C LEU A 277 14.63 15.83 -1.08
N VAL A 278 15.69 16.60 -1.31
CA VAL A 278 15.63 18.07 -1.42
C VAL A 278 14.72 18.50 -2.59
N GLN A 279 14.84 17.86 -3.76
CA GLN A 279 13.97 18.13 -4.91
C GLN A 279 12.51 17.79 -4.60
N ALA A 280 12.23 16.62 -4.04
CA ALA A 280 10.88 16.22 -3.67
C ALA A 280 10.27 17.14 -2.61
N ASN A 281 11.07 17.62 -1.65
CA ASN A 281 10.61 18.57 -0.65
C ASN A 281 10.32 19.95 -1.26
N ALA A 282 11.07 20.39 -2.27
CA ALA A 282 10.76 21.63 -2.98
C ALA A 282 9.40 21.55 -3.69
N ILE A 283 9.09 20.42 -4.31
CA ILE A 283 7.77 20.18 -4.94
C ILE A 283 6.67 20.09 -3.87
N LEU A 284 6.95 19.46 -2.73
CA LEU A 284 6.03 19.40 -1.58
C LEU A 284 5.68 20.80 -1.08
N GLU A 285 6.68 21.66 -0.88
CA GLU A 285 6.49 23.03 -0.43
C GLU A 285 5.70 23.86 -1.45
N GLN A 286 6.02 23.73 -2.75
CA GLN A 286 5.30 24.42 -3.83
C GLN A 286 3.82 24.00 -3.88
N ASN A 287 3.54 22.70 -3.80
CA ASN A 287 2.17 22.19 -3.86
C ASN A 287 1.39 22.49 -2.57
N GLY A 288 2.07 22.50 -1.42
CA GLY A 288 1.48 22.97 -0.17
C GLY A 288 1.05 24.43 -0.24
N GLN A 289 1.89 25.30 -0.81
CA GLN A 289 1.55 26.71 -1.01
C GLN A 289 0.28 26.89 -1.86
N ALA A 290 0.15 26.14 -2.95
CA ALA A 290 -1.05 26.16 -3.80
C ALA A 290 -2.29 25.64 -3.05
N SER A 291 -2.13 24.61 -2.19
CA SER A 291 -3.19 24.05 -1.37
C SER A 291 -3.74 25.05 -0.34
N ALA A 292 -2.89 25.85 0.31
CA ALA A 292 -3.34 26.88 1.25
C ALA A 292 -4.23 27.94 0.58
N VAL A 293 -3.86 28.39 -0.62
CA VAL A 293 -4.65 29.34 -1.41
C VAL A 293 -6.00 28.72 -1.79
N THR A 294 -5.98 27.49 -2.30
CA THR A 294 -7.18 26.75 -2.70
C THR A 294 -8.14 26.52 -1.54
N ALA A 295 -7.63 26.19 -0.35
CA ALA A 295 -8.43 25.98 0.86
C ALA A 295 -9.12 27.26 1.33
N VAL A 296 -8.40 28.40 1.32
CA VAL A 296 -8.98 29.71 1.64
C VAL A 296 -10.06 30.10 0.62
N GLU A 297 -9.84 29.85 -0.67
CA GLU A 297 -10.85 30.10 -1.71
C GLU A 297 -12.07 29.19 -1.58
N ALA A 298 -11.89 27.91 -1.26
CA ALA A 298 -12.99 26.96 -1.07
C ALA A 298 -13.83 27.32 0.15
N ALA A 299 -13.19 27.68 1.27
CA ALA A 299 -13.88 28.19 2.44
C ALA A 299 -14.62 29.50 2.14
N ALA A 300 -14.03 30.40 1.33
CA ALA A 300 -14.64 31.66 0.96
C ALA A 300 -15.93 31.45 0.15
N LYS A 301 -15.91 30.53 -0.82
CA LYS A 301 -17.08 30.17 -1.63
C LYS A 301 -18.24 29.64 -0.77
N ARG A 302 -17.96 28.88 0.30
CA ARG A 302 -19.00 28.37 1.21
C ARG A 302 -19.65 29.50 2.02
N VAL A 303 -18.86 30.47 2.49
CA VAL A 303 -19.38 31.65 3.19
C VAL A 303 -20.19 32.53 2.22
N GLU A 304 -19.67 32.78 1.01
CA GLU A 304 -20.35 33.58 -0.02
C GLU A 304 -21.70 32.96 -0.44
N HIS A 305 -21.81 31.63 -0.49
CA HIS A 305 -23.08 30.93 -0.73
C HIS A 305 -24.11 31.11 0.40
N HIS A 306 -23.67 31.20 1.65
CA HIS A 306 -24.57 31.48 2.78
C HIS A 306 -25.06 32.93 2.78
N VAL A 307 -24.22 33.88 2.38
CA VAL A 307 -24.56 35.32 2.33
C VAL A 307 -25.41 35.68 1.09
N SER A 308 -25.30 34.95 -0.01
CA SER A 308 -26.08 35.22 -1.23
C SER A 308 -27.60 35.03 -1.06
N ARG A 309 -28.06 34.39 0.02
CA ARG A 309 -29.48 34.33 0.40
C ARG A 309 -30.03 35.63 1.01
N SER A 310 -29.16 36.57 1.40
CA SER A 310 -29.56 37.85 2.02
C SER A 310 -29.42 39.08 1.10
N GLY A 311 -29.23 38.89 -0.21
CA GLY A 311 -29.33 39.96 -1.22
C GLY A 311 -28.07 40.83 -1.42
N PHE A 312 -26.91 40.43 -0.88
CA PHE A 312 -25.66 41.17 -1.07
C PHE A 312 -24.94 40.75 -2.37
N ARG A 313 -24.74 41.70 -3.30
CA ARG A 313 -23.90 41.50 -4.50
C ARG A 313 -22.45 41.28 -4.08
N ALA A 314 -21.95 40.05 -4.26
CA ALA A 314 -20.52 39.75 -4.12
C ALA A 314 -19.72 40.53 -5.18
N ARG A 315 -18.97 41.55 -4.74
CA ARG A 315 -17.88 42.12 -5.55
C ARG A 315 -16.74 41.09 -5.57
N LYS A 316 -16.09 40.93 -6.72
CA LYS A 316 -14.81 40.19 -6.88
C LYS A 316 -13.68 40.95 -6.17
N THR A 317 -13.70 41.00 -4.85
CA THR A 317 -12.61 41.56 -4.04
C THR A 317 -11.88 40.42 -3.33
N ASN A 318 -10.57 40.58 -3.12
CA ASN A 318 -9.75 39.64 -2.32
C ASN A 318 -10.10 39.66 -0.82
N GLU A 319 -11.09 40.47 -0.45
CA GLU A 319 -11.55 40.70 0.91
C GLU A 319 -12.88 39.96 1.14
N ILE A 320 -12.96 39.22 2.25
CA ILE A 320 -14.20 38.64 2.77
C ILE A 320 -14.66 39.48 3.94
N ILE A 321 -15.93 39.89 3.89
CA ILE A 321 -16.54 40.74 4.92
C ILE A 321 -17.51 39.90 5.74
N PHE A 322 -17.31 39.87 7.06
CA PHE A 322 -18.14 39.14 8.02
C PHE A 322 -18.88 40.12 8.92
N ASN A 323 -20.12 39.77 9.30
CA ASN A 323 -20.98 40.64 10.11
C ASN A 323 -20.80 40.41 11.61
N ASN A 324 -20.23 39.26 12.00
CA ASN A 324 -19.98 38.90 13.38
C ASN A 324 -18.68 38.08 13.55
N LYS A 325 -18.18 38.00 14.78
CA LYS A 325 -16.94 37.27 15.13
C LYS A 325 -17.08 35.77 14.93
N TYR A 326 -18.26 35.22 15.18
CA TYR A 326 -18.52 33.78 15.07
C TYR A 326 -18.35 33.27 13.63
N GLU A 327 -18.80 34.03 12.63
CA GLU A 327 -18.60 33.72 11.22
C GLU A 327 -17.12 33.72 10.82
N VAL A 328 -16.32 34.62 11.39
CA VAL A 328 -14.86 34.67 11.20
C VAL A 328 -14.20 33.41 11.75
N GLU A 329 -14.54 33.02 12.97
CA GLU A 329 -14.00 31.81 13.61
C GLU A 329 -14.39 30.55 12.83
N ASN A 330 -15.67 30.43 12.44
CA ASN A 330 -16.15 29.29 11.66
C ASN A 330 -15.50 29.22 10.27
N PHE A 331 -15.28 30.36 9.61
CA PHE A 331 -14.53 30.43 8.36
C PHE A 331 -13.08 29.98 8.53
N PHE A 332 -12.41 30.44 9.58
CA PHE A 332 -11.03 30.03 9.88
C PHE A 332 -10.93 28.51 10.12
N TYR A 333 -11.84 27.94 10.93
CA TYR A 333 -11.89 26.49 11.14
C TYR A 333 -12.19 25.71 9.85
N THR A 334 -13.08 26.23 8.99
CA THR A 334 -13.39 25.59 7.71
C THR A 334 -12.19 25.62 6.77
N ALA A 335 -11.50 26.76 6.65
CA ALA A 335 -10.29 26.87 5.84
C ALA A 335 -9.17 25.97 6.38
N GLN A 336 -9.04 25.87 7.71
CA GLN A 336 -8.09 24.99 8.35
C GLN A 336 -8.42 23.51 8.12
N ASP A 337 -9.70 23.10 8.17
CA ASP A 337 -10.11 21.71 7.90
C ASP A 337 -9.93 21.34 6.42
N GLU A 338 -10.27 22.24 5.48
CA GLU A 338 -10.01 22.04 4.05
C GLU A 338 -8.51 21.93 3.76
N MET A 339 -7.70 22.81 4.33
CA MET A 339 -6.24 22.73 4.22
C MET A 339 -5.70 21.45 4.85
N ALA A 340 -6.19 21.08 6.04
CA ALA A 340 -5.76 19.86 6.71
C ALA A 340 -6.14 18.62 5.90
N ARG A 341 -7.31 18.57 5.26
CA ARG A 341 -7.68 17.45 4.39
C ARG A 341 -6.71 17.31 3.24
N ASP A 342 -6.40 18.39 2.52
CA ASP A 342 -5.57 18.30 1.32
C ASP A 342 -4.08 18.10 1.66
N ALA A 343 -3.53 18.91 2.57
CA ALA A 343 -2.13 18.82 2.99
C ALA A 343 -1.83 17.53 3.78
N LYS A 344 -2.70 17.12 4.72
CA LYS A 344 -2.47 15.95 5.58
C LYS A 344 -2.85 14.63 4.92
N ASN A 345 -3.88 14.58 4.05
CA ASN A 345 -4.31 13.31 3.46
C ASN A 345 -3.73 13.01 2.09
N ASN A 346 -3.53 13.98 1.21
CA ASN A 346 -3.10 13.69 -0.15
C ASN A 346 -1.60 13.99 -0.31
N LEU A 347 -1.20 15.21 0.03
CA LEU A 347 0.16 15.68 -0.17
C LEU A 347 1.17 14.96 0.72
N ALA A 348 0.91 14.92 2.03
CA ALA A 348 1.77 14.21 2.99
C ALA A 348 1.82 12.70 2.71
N LYS A 349 0.70 12.07 2.34
CA LYS A 349 0.70 10.63 2.00
C LYS A 349 1.49 10.35 0.72
N ALA A 350 1.39 11.22 -0.28
CA ALA A 350 2.20 11.09 -1.50
C ALA A 350 3.70 11.23 -1.20
N TYR A 351 4.08 12.20 -0.36
CA TYR A 351 5.47 12.39 0.05
C TYR A 351 6.00 11.22 0.89
N VAL A 352 5.24 10.75 1.88
CA VAL A 352 5.62 9.57 2.68
C VAL A 352 5.77 8.34 1.79
N ARG A 353 4.88 8.15 0.81
CA ARG A 353 5.00 7.06 -0.17
C ARG A 353 6.28 7.19 -1.00
N PHE A 354 6.58 8.40 -1.48
CA PHE A 354 7.83 8.68 -2.20
C PHE A 354 9.07 8.37 -1.34
N VAL A 355 9.08 8.78 -0.06
CA VAL A 355 10.22 8.51 0.85
C VAL A 355 10.41 7.01 1.06
N ARG A 356 9.33 6.24 1.26
CA ARG A 356 9.40 4.77 1.37
C ARG A 356 9.94 4.13 0.10
N GLU A 357 9.47 4.58 -1.05
CA GLU A 357 9.94 4.10 -2.35
C GLU A 357 11.42 4.42 -2.58
N LEU A 358 11.84 5.64 -2.23
CA LEU A 358 13.23 6.06 -2.30
C LEU A 358 14.11 5.23 -1.36
N ALA A 359 13.62 4.89 -0.17
CA ALA A 359 14.29 4.01 0.77
C ALA A 359 14.52 2.61 0.21
N ASN A 360 13.47 2.01 -0.35
CA ASN A 360 13.52 0.68 -0.96
C ASN A 360 14.50 0.63 -2.13
N ARG A 361 14.42 1.60 -3.05
CA ARG A 361 15.36 1.71 -4.18
C ARG A 361 16.80 1.88 -3.73
N SER A 362 17.03 2.69 -2.71
CA SER A 362 18.36 2.94 -2.17
C SER A 362 18.96 1.67 -1.55
N LYS A 363 18.19 0.94 -0.74
CA LYS A 363 18.59 -0.37 -0.23
C LYS A 363 19.00 -1.33 -1.36
N MET A 364 18.14 -1.50 -2.35
CA MET A 364 18.38 -2.40 -3.50
C MET A 364 19.62 -2.00 -4.28
N GLN A 365 19.81 -0.70 -4.49
CA GLN A 365 20.97 -0.17 -5.19
C GLN A 365 22.26 -0.42 -4.40
N LEU A 366 22.24 -0.21 -3.08
CA LEU A 366 23.40 -0.47 -2.22
C LEU A 366 23.78 -1.95 -2.26
N PHE A 367 22.83 -2.87 -2.04
CA PHE A 367 23.11 -4.30 -2.14
C PHE A 367 23.66 -4.72 -3.51
N ARG A 368 23.10 -4.21 -4.61
CA ARG A 368 23.62 -4.50 -5.95
C ARG A 368 25.07 -4.04 -6.14
N ILE A 369 25.40 -2.84 -5.66
CA ILE A 369 26.77 -2.31 -5.73
C ILE A 369 27.71 -3.20 -4.90
N LEU A 370 27.32 -3.54 -3.67
CA LEU A 370 28.12 -4.36 -2.77
C LEU A 370 28.33 -5.78 -3.31
N MET A 371 27.29 -6.43 -3.82
CA MET A 371 27.41 -7.74 -4.47
C MET A 371 28.33 -7.68 -5.69
N ALA A 372 28.21 -6.65 -6.54
CA ALA A 372 29.08 -6.49 -7.70
C ALA A 372 30.56 -6.33 -7.29
N LYS A 373 30.84 -5.61 -6.19
CA LYS A 373 32.19 -5.48 -5.64
C LYS A 373 32.70 -6.83 -5.11
N LEU A 374 31.88 -7.60 -4.40
CA LEU A 374 32.23 -8.95 -3.94
C LEU A 374 32.50 -9.92 -5.10
N GLU A 375 31.70 -9.86 -6.17
CA GLU A 375 31.94 -10.64 -7.39
C GLU A 375 33.28 -10.30 -8.04
N THR A 376 33.73 -9.03 -8.00
CA THR A 376 35.06 -8.68 -8.51
C THR A 376 36.21 -9.25 -7.67
N VAL A 377 36.00 -9.43 -6.36
CA VAL A 377 36.98 -10.10 -5.47
C VAL A 377 37.07 -11.59 -5.82
N SER A 378 35.94 -12.25 -6.10
CA SER A 378 35.89 -13.64 -6.56
C SER A 378 36.57 -13.83 -7.92
N LYS A 379 36.23 -13.01 -8.93
CA LYS A 379 36.77 -13.11 -10.30
C LYS A 379 38.30 -12.96 -10.37
N LYS A 380 38.89 -12.18 -9.45
CA LYS A 380 40.35 -12.01 -9.36
C LYS A 380 41.07 -13.16 -8.63
N ARG A 381 40.36 -14.24 -8.25
CA ARG A 381 40.84 -15.34 -7.39
C ARG A 381 41.50 -14.84 -6.11
N GLN A 382 41.01 -13.71 -5.57
CA GLN A 382 41.65 -13.05 -4.43
C GLN A 382 41.19 -13.62 -3.09
N ALA A 383 40.14 -14.43 -3.09
CA ALA A 383 39.56 -15.15 -1.96
C ALA A 383 39.07 -16.54 -2.41
N PRO A 384 38.91 -17.50 -1.47
CA PRO A 384 38.32 -18.80 -1.77
C PRO A 384 36.93 -18.63 -2.40
N PRO A 385 36.65 -19.23 -3.57
CA PRO A 385 35.37 -19.02 -4.29
C PRO A 385 34.17 -19.44 -3.45
N GLU A 386 34.34 -20.51 -2.66
CA GLU A 386 33.35 -21.07 -1.75
C GLU A 386 32.90 -20.08 -0.67
N LEU A 387 33.84 -19.33 -0.08
CA LEU A 387 33.53 -18.29 0.92
C LEU A 387 32.77 -17.12 0.29
N VAL A 388 33.17 -16.71 -0.92
CA VAL A 388 32.51 -15.60 -1.61
C VAL A 388 31.11 -15.98 -2.08
N GLU A 389 30.89 -17.21 -2.54
CA GLU A 389 29.58 -17.72 -2.93
C GLU A 389 28.59 -17.75 -1.75
N ASP A 390 29.01 -18.23 -0.57
CA ASP A 390 28.16 -18.23 0.63
C ASP A 390 27.78 -16.80 1.05
N ILE A 391 28.73 -15.87 1.03
CA ILE A 391 28.47 -14.44 1.29
C ILE A 391 27.48 -13.88 0.27
N LEU A 392 27.68 -14.12 -1.03
CA LEU A 392 26.82 -13.62 -2.09
C LEU A 392 25.41 -14.18 -1.99
N ASP A 393 25.23 -15.46 -1.65
CA ASP A 393 23.91 -16.07 -1.54
C ASP A 393 23.16 -15.58 -0.30
N ARG A 394 23.84 -15.36 0.83
CA ARG A 394 23.28 -14.69 2.02
C ARG A 394 22.84 -13.25 1.70
N LEU A 395 23.65 -12.50 0.95
CA LEU A 395 23.29 -11.14 0.53
C LEU A 395 22.11 -11.12 -0.45
N LYS A 396 22.07 -12.02 -1.44
CA LYS A 396 20.94 -12.15 -2.37
C LYS A 396 19.63 -12.45 -1.64
N TYR A 397 19.67 -13.29 -0.62
CA TYR A 397 18.49 -13.59 0.21
C TYR A 397 17.94 -12.34 0.90
N GLN A 398 18.83 -11.53 1.49
CA GLN A 398 18.47 -10.28 2.19
C GLN A 398 18.05 -9.13 1.25
N THR A 399 18.40 -9.24 -0.03
CA THR A 399 18.03 -8.29 -1.07
C THR A 399 16.54 -8.41 -1.44
N GLN A 400 15.86 -9.53 -1.15
CA GLN A 400 14.51 -9.80 -1.68
C GLN A 400 13.36 -9.16 -0.89
N ASP A 401 13.56 -8.67 0.34
CA ASP A 401 12.44 -8.15 1.14
C ASP A 401 12.87 -7.11 2.18
N VAL A 402 12.18 -5.97 2.25
CA VAL A 402 12.40 -4.85 3.19
C VAL A 402 11.84 -5.21 4.56
N ASP A 403 10.78 -6.01 4.61
CA ASP A 403 10.16 -6.43 5.84
C ASP A 403 11.09 -7.35 6.63
N VAL A 404 11.98 -8.12 5.98
CA VAL A 404 12.99 -8.99 6.63
C VAL A 404 13.91 -8.24 7.61
N LEU A 405 14.19 -6.95 7.37
CA LEU A 405 14.97 -6.13 8.30
C LEU A 405 14.20 -5.78 9.59
N PHE A 406 12.88 -5.76 9.52
CA PHE A 406 11.98 -5.56 10.66
C PHE A 406 11.36 -6.87 11.19
N TYR A 407 11.48 -7.98 10.43
CA TYR A 407 10.78 -9.26 10.64
C TYR A 407 11.44 -10.21 11.65
N VAL A 408 12.71 -10.00 12.00
CA VAL A 408 13.42 -10.88 12.95
C VAL A 408 12.74 -10.87 14.32
N SER A 409 11.97 -9.82 14.66
CA SER A 409 11.16 -9.75 15.88
C SER A 409 9.77 -10.42 15.78
N LEU A 410 9.24 -10.66 14.59
CA LEU A 410 7.87 -11.17 14.34
C LEU A 410 7.80 -12.69 14.07
N LYS A 411 8.94 -13.32 13.81
CA LYS A 411 9.04 -14.64 13.15
C LYS A 411 8.53 -15.85 13.95
N ASN A 412 8.31 -15.75 15.26
CA ASN A 412 7.88 -16.92 16.04
C ASN A 412 6.36 -17.18 16.06
N ARG A 413 5.53 -16.28 15.49
CA ARG A 413 4.06 -16.43 15.54
C ARG A 413 3.37 -16.64 14.19
N ALA A 414 3.94 -16.15 13.08
CA ALA A 414 3.28 -16.10 11.77
C ALA A 414 3.43 -17.37 10.89
N VAL A 415 4.48 -18.16 11.10
CA VAL A 415 4.79 -19.31 10.20
C VAL A 415 3.89 -20.52 10.48
N ARG A 416 3.27 -20.62 11.68
CA ARG A 416 2.33 -21.70 12.00
C ARG A 416 0.87 -21.43 11.59
N THR A 417 0.52 -20.21 11.16
CA THR A 417 -0.88 -19.80 10.93
C THR A 417 -1.28 -19.59 9.47
N ASN A 418 -0.34 -19.50 8.53
CA ASN A 418 -0.63 -19.13 7.13
C ASN A 418 -0.98 -20.29 6.20
N VAL A 419 -0.71 -21.55 6.57
CA VAL A 419 -1.06 -22.72 5.74
C VAL A 419 -2.53 -23.14 5.93
N GLU A 420 -3.18 -22.74 7.03
CA GLU A 420 -4.54 -23.20 7.38
C GLU A 420 -5.70 -22.27 6.94
N ARG A 421 -5.45 -21.08 6.35
CA ARG A 421 -6.46 -20.00 6.31
C ARG A 421 -6.99 -19.54 4.94
N HIS A 422 -6.48 -20.04 3.81
CA HIS A 422 -6.96 -19.61 2.48
C HIS A 422 -8.02 -20.55 1.90
N ASN A 423 -9.30 -20.37 2.28
CA ASN A 423 -10.42 -21.00 1.59
C ASN A 423 -11.05 -20.03 0.58
N ILE A 424 -11.29 -20.51 -0.66
CA ILE A 424 -11.93 -19.83 -1.80
C ILE A 424 -13.16 -19.00 -1.37
N ALA A 425 -13.97 -19.52 -0.45
CA ALA A 425 -15.18 -18.85 0.04
C ALA A 425 -14.93 -17.49 0.72
N SER A 426 -13.81 -17.37 1.45
CA SER A 426 -13.46 -16.14 2.19
C SER A 426 -12.95 -15.03 1.27
N ALA A 427 -12.10 -15.39 0.30
CA ALA A 427 -11.58 -14.50 -0.73
C ALA A 427 -12.69 -14.00 -1.66
N TYR A 428 -13.63 -14.88 -2.05
CA TYR A 428 -14.81 -14.52 -2.83
C TYR A 428 -15.62 -13.39 -2.16
N THR A 429 -15.81 -13.51 -0.84
CA THR A 429 -16.55 -12.52 -0.04
C THR A 429 -15.82 -11.17 0.04
N ALA A 430 -14.48 -11.18 0.17
CA ALA A 430 -13.68 -9.97 0.20
C ALA A 430 -13.68 -9.22 -1.15
N ILE A 431 -13.46 -9.92 -2.27
CA ILE A 431 -13.51 -9.34 -3.63
C ILE A 431 -14.90 -8.74 -3.88
N ARG A 432 -15.96 -9.49 -3.56
CA ARG A 432 -17.35 -9.04 -3.67
C ARG A 432 -17.63 -7.76 -2.88
N ASN A 433 -17.11 -7.65 -1.65
CA ASN A 433 -17.30 -6.47 -0.81
C ASN A 433 -16.57 -5.23 -1.37
N VAL A 434 -15.40 -5.40 -1.99
CA VAL A 434 -14.68 -4.28 -2.60
C VAL A 434 -15.35 -3.79 -3.89
N LEU A 435 -15.79 -4.71 -4.75
CA LEU A 435 -16.52 -4.34 -5.97
C LEU A 435 -17.85 -3.62 -5.71
N SER A 436 -18.47 -3.84 -4.54
CA SER A 436 -19.74 -3.20 -4.18
C SER A 436 -19.60 -1.81 -3.55
N LYS A 437 -18.47 -1.49 -2.91
CA LYS A 437 -18.25 -0.20 -2.22
C LYS A 437 -18.57 1.07 -3.04
N PRO A 438 -18.20 1.20 -4.33
CA PRO A 438 -18.48 2.41 -5.12
C PRO A 438 -19.98 2.64 -5.35
N PHE A 439 -20.77 1.57 -5.37
CA PHE A 439 -22.21 1.60 -5.64
C PHE A 439 -23.06 1.73 -4.38
N LEU A 440 -22.44 1.68 -3.20
CA LEU A 440 -23.12 1.76 -1.90
C LEU A 440 -23.13 3.17 -1.31
N ARG A 441 -22.45 4.15 -1.93
CA ARG A 441 -22.35 5.54 -1.43
C ARG A 441 -23.44 6.50 -1.93
N SER A 442 -24.48 6.04 -2.62
CA SER A 442 -25.63 6.89 -3.00
C SER A 442 -26.82 6.71 -2.05
N SER A 443 -26.66 7.12 -0.78
CA SER A 443 -27.78 7.64 0.01
C SER A 443 -27.23 8.58 1.07
N ASP A 444 -27.49 9.86 0.90
CA ASP A 444 -27.29 10.88 1.92
C ASP A 444 -27.97 10.49 3.24
N SER A 445 -27.29 10.81 4.33
CA SER A 445 -27.80 11.10 5.69
C SER A 445 -29.24 10.65 5.98
N VAL A 446 -29.37 9.56 6.73
CA VAL A 446 -30.52 9.37 7.62
C VAL A 446 -29.96 9.19 9.02
N ASP A 447 -30.41 10.07 9.90
CA ASP A 447 -30.09 10.14 11.33
C ASP A 447 -30.22 8.76 12.00
N GLU A 448 -29.11 8.26 12.56
CA GLU A 448 -29.16 7.35 13.69
C GLU A 448 -29.06 8.18 14.97
N ALA A 449 -30.22 8.67 15.42
CA ALA A 449 -30.42 9.17 16.76
C ALA A 449 -31.63 8.47 17.40
N ASP A 450 -31.34 7.90 18.57
CA ASP A 450 -32.23 7.53 19.68
C ASP A 450 -33.10 6.26 19.54
N GLY A 451 -33.11 5.33 20.49
CA GLY A 451 -32.42 5.31 21.78
C GLY A 451 -32.83 4.11 22.64
N THR A 452 -32.00 3.85 23.65
CA THR A 452 -32.45 3.16 24.87
C THR A 452 -31.80 3.82 26.06
N LYS A 453 -32.60 4.62 26.77
CA LYS A 453 -32.29 5.23 28.06
C LYS A 453 -32.19 4.15 29.15
N SER A 454 -31.22 4.29 30.05
CA SER A 454 -31.40 3.93 31.46
C SER A 454 -30.77 5.01 32.32
N ILE A 455 -31.60 5.54 33.22
CA ILE A 455 -31.39 6.64 34.17
C ILE A 455 -31.30 6.01 35.55
N THR A 456 -30.37 6.51 36.37
CA THR A 456 -30.48 6.88 37.81
C THR A 456 -29.11 7.48 38.20
N SER A 457 -28.91 8.78 38.42
CA SER A 457 -29.07 9.58 39.68
C SER A 457 -28.61 8.81 40.94
N ASP A 458 -27.79 9.31 41.85
CA ASP A 458 -27.72 10.64 42.48
C ASP A 458 -26.38 10.82 43.21
N GLY A 459 -25.97 12.06 43.50
CA GLY A 459 -24.85 12.36 44.38
C GLY A 459 -24.42 13.82 44.35
N THR A 460 -25.15 14.66 45.07
CA THR A 460 -24.95 16.10 45.28
C THR A 460 -23.89 16.43 46.34
N GLU A 461 -23.23 17.58 46.11
CA GLU A 461 -22.68 18.56 47.07
C GLU A 461 -21.63 18.15 48.11
N THR A 462 -20.46 18.83 48.09
CA THR A 462 -20.08 19.77 49.17
C THR A 462 -18.82 20.59 48.83
N THR A 463 -18.92 21.86 49.20
CA THR A 463 -17.94 22.93 49.32
C THR A 463 -16.81 22.63 50.30
N ASP A 464 -15.59 23.10 50.02
CA ASP A 464 -14.82 24.01 50.89
C ASP A 464 -13.35 24.13 50.45
N GLY A 465 -12.86 25.36 50.33
CA GLY A 465 -11.54 25.70 49.83
C GLY A 465 -10.45 25.85 50.90
N PRO A 466 -9.57 26.86 50.76
CA PRO A 466 -8.11 26.73 50.61
C PRO A 466 -7.38 27.31 51.86
N PRO A 467 -6.03 27.48 51.96
CA PRO A 467 -5.26 28.49 51.18
C PRO A 467 -3.75 28.18 51.01
N THR A 468 -3.01 28.98 50.23
CA THR A 468 -1.79 29.66 50.71
C THR A 468 -1.13 30.57 49.65
N PHE A 469 -1.05 31.85 50.02
CA PHE A 469 0.04 32.84 49.84
C PHE A 469 0.52 33.16 48.40
N SER A 470 0.60 34.41 47.94
CA SER A 470 0.70 35.74 48.58
C SER A 470 0.52 36.78 47.45
N SER A 471 -0.47 37.69 47.47
CA SER A 471 -0.40 39.03 48.09
C SER A 471 0.94 39.74 47.82
N ASP A 472 0.94 40.79 46.99
CA ASP A 472 0.95 42.19 47.47
C ASP A 472 2.38 42.76 47.31
N LEU A 473 2.64 44.01 46.94
CA LEU A 473 1.84 45.18 46.62
C LEU A 473 2.84 46.25 46.13
N GLY A 474 2.34 47.26 45.42
CA GLY A 474 3.08 48.48 45.12
C GLY A 474 2.28 49.38 44.18
N PHE A 475 1.04 49.73 44.55
CA PHE A 475 0.64 51.03 45.16
C PHE A 475 0.44 52.14 44.10
N MET A 476 -0.58 53.00 44.09
CA MET A 476 -1.80 53.17 44.87
C MET A 476 -2.59 54.39 44.31
N ILE A 477 -3.93 54.36 44.44
CA ILE A 477 -4.85 55.46 44.83
C ILE A 477 -5.05 56.69 43.88
N ARG A 478 -6.29 56.86 43.38
CA ARG A 478 -7.33 57.77 43.94
C ARG A 478 -8.73 57.46 43.38
N ALA A 479 -9.70 57.32 44.30
CA ALA A 479 -11.14 57.30 44.09
C ALA A 479 -11.68 58.71 43.69
N PRO A 480 -12.97 59.05 43.87
CA PRO A 480 -14.21 58.59 43.24
C PRO A 480 -14.92 59.76 42.50
N ILE A 481 -15.29 59.60 41.23
CA ILE A 481 -16.30 60.46 40.56
C ILE A 481 -17.34 59.57 39.88
N ALA A 482 -17.91 58.65 40.65
CA ALA A 482 -18.98 57.75 40.22
C ALA A 482 -20.39 58.35 40.41
N VAL A 483 -20.55 59.62 40.78
CA VAL A 483 -21.87 60.17 41.16
C VAL A 483 -22.31 61.40 40.34
N LEU A 484 -21.51 61.89 39.39
CA LEU A 484 -21.93 62.99 38.49
C LEU A 484 -21.89 62.66 36.98
N ALA A 485 -21.42 61.47 36.60
CA ALA A 485 -21.41 61.02 35.19
C ALA A 485 -22.57 60.08 34.82
N THR A 486 -23.47 59.80 35.76
CA THR A 486 -24.63 58.91 35.55
C THR A 486 -25.81 59.60 34.85
N ILE A 487 -25.72 60.90 34.55
CA ILE A 487 -26.80 61.67 33.90
C ILE A 487 -26.63 61.74 32.36
N PRO A 488 -25.42 61.78 31.76
CA PRO A 488 -25.26 61.63 30.31
C PRO A 488 -25.36 60.18 29.80
N LEU A 489 -25.12 59.16 30.66
CA LEU A 489 -25.10 57.74 30.25
C LEU A 489 -26.50 57.12 30.09
N LEU A 490 -27.52 57.64 30.79
CA LEU A 490 -28.92 57.23 30.63
C LEU A 490 -29.58 57.84 29.39
N LEU A 491 -29.06 58.97 28.88
CA LEU A 491 -29.51 59.58 27.62
C LEU A 491 -28.66 59.13 26.41
N GLY A 492 -27.43 58.66 26.64
CA GLY A 492 -26.58 58.04 25.61
C GLY A 492 -26.88 56.55 25.33
N SER A 493 -27.60 55.85 26.20
CA SER A 493 -27.86 54.40 26.08
C SER A 493 -28.93 54.02 25.05
N ILE A 494 -29.76 54.97 24.60
CA ILE A 494 -30.74 54.73 23.53
C ILE A 494 -30.08 54.85 22.14
N VAL A 495 -28.97 55.58 22.03
CA VAL A 495 -28.26 55.82 20.76
C VAL A 495 -27.05 54.87 20.58
N TRP A 496 -26.42 54.39 21.66
CA TRP A 496 -25.28 53.47 21.57
C TRP A 496 -25.54 52.09 20.95
N PRO A 497 -26.71 51.43 21.17
CA PRO A 497 -27.05 50.19 20.47
C PRO A 497 -27.10 50.40 18.96
N TRP A 498 -27.45 51.59 18.46
CA TRP A 498 -27.45 51.89 17.02
C TRP A 498 -26.07 52.26 16.46
N LEU A 499 -25.14 52.76 17.27
CA LEU A 499 -23.78 53.13 16.86
C LEU A 499 -22.77 51.95 16.89
N ILE A 500 -23.07 50.85 17.59
CA ILE A 500 -22.31 49.58 17.51
C ILE A 500 -22.84 48.65 16.39
N HIS A 501 -23.96 48.97 15.75
CA HIS A 501 -24.44 48.14 14.65
C HIS A 501 -23.57 48.31 13.40
N LYS A 502 -22.76 47.27 13.18
CA LYS A 502 -21.91 46.94 12.02
C LYS A 502 -20.42 47.25 12.16
N LYS A 503 -19.76 46.66 13.16
CA LYS A 503 -18.34 46.31 12.98
C LYS A 503 -18.25 45.13 12.00
N ASN A 504 -18.02 45.46 10.75
CA ASN A 504 -17.70 44.47 9.73
C ASN A 504 -16.25 44.02 9.92
N PHE A 505 -16.02 42.71 9.99
CA PHE A 505 -14.67 42.14 10.01
C PHE A 505 -14.24 41.87 8.58
N VAL A 506 -13.08 42.38 8.17
CA VAL A 506 -12.54 42.21 6.83
C VAL A 506 -11.32 41.31 6.90
N ILE A 507 -11.32 40.23 6.12
CA ILE A 507 -10.17 39.31 6.00
C ILE A 507 -9.71 39.31 4.55
N ASP A 508 -8.43 39.62 4.34
CA ASP A 508 -7.78 39.45 3.04
C ASP A 508 -7.39 37.98 2.85
N LYS A 509 -7.90 37.38 1.77
CA LYS A 509 -7.66 35.98 1.38
C LYS A 509 -6.15 35.68 1.24
N ASN A 510 -5.37 36.60 0.69
CA ASN A 510 -3.93 36.41 0.47
C ASN A 510 -3.13 36.46 1.77
N ILE A 511 -3.50 37.37 2.68
CA ILE A 511 -2.83 37.50 3.98
C ILE A 511 -3.10 36.23 4.80
N LEU A 512 -4.33 35.72 4.78
CA LEU A 512 -4.68 34.49 5.48
C LEU A 512 -3.99 33.26 4.86
N ALA A 513 -3.98 33.14 3.53
CA ALA A 513 -3.27 32.06 2.86
C ALA A 513 -1.77 32.07 3.19
N LYS A 514 -1.14 33.25 3.18
CA LYS A 514 0.26 33.42 3.59
C LYS A 514 0.48 33.03 5.06
N HIS A 515 -0.44 33.40 5.96
CA HIS A 515 -0.37 33.01 7.36
C HIS A 515 -0.42 31.49 7.53
N PHE A 516 -1.31 30.80 6.83
CA PHE A 516 -1.37 29.33 6.84
C PHE A 516 -0.10 28.68 6.28
N GLN A 517 0.46 29.23 5.20
CA GLN A 517 1.71 28.76 4.61
C GLN A 517 2.87 28.86 5.62
N GLU A 518 3.05 30.04 6.23
CA GLU A 518 4.20 30.32 7.10
C GLU A 518 4.09 29.67 8.48
N GLN A 519 2.91 29.68 9.10
CA GLN A 519 2.73 29.26 10.49
C GLN A 519 2.29 27.80 10.66
N MET A 520 1.68 27.20 9.64
CA MET A 520 1.16 25.83 9.74
C MET A 520 1.87 24.85 8.80
N GLN A 521 1.89 25.15 7.50
CA GLN A 521 2.42 24.21 6.52
C GLN A 521 3.95 24.10 6.56
N LYS A 522 4.66 25.24 6.61
CA LYS A 522 6.12 25.25 6.59
C LYS A 522 6.74 24.50 7.79
N PRO A 523 6.32 24.70 9.05
CA PRO A 523 6.82 23.89 10.17
C PRO A 523 6.52 22.40 10.00
N TYR A 524 5.33 22.06 9.49
CA TYR A 524 4.94 20.67 9.25
C TYR A 524 5.82 19.99 8.20
N PHE A 525 6.10 20.66 7.07
CA PHE A 525 6.97 20.10 6.02
C PHE A 525 8.43 20.01 6.46
N ILE A 526 8.92 20.94 7.29
CA ILE A 526 10.26 20.84 7.89
C ILE A 526 10.37 19.58 8.75
N GLU A 527 9.38 19.30 9.60
CA GLU A 527 9.39 18.07 10.41
C GLU A 527 9.23 16.81 9.55
N LEU A 528 8.38 16.86 8.53
CA LEU A 528 8.22 15.74 7.59
C LEU A 528 9.51 15.43 6.83
N ARG A 529 10.24 16.48 6.42
CA ARG A 529 11.56 16.36 5.81
C ARG A 529 12.57 15.76 6.79
N ARG A 530 12.61 16.24 8.02
CA ARG A 530 13.52 15.74 9.06
C ARG A 530 13.32 14.25 9.32
N GLU A 531 12.06 13.82 9.41
CA GLU A 531 11.72 12.40 9.60
C GLU A 531 12.08 11.56 8.36
N ALA A 532 11.92 12.13 7.16
CA ALA A 532 12.34 11.47 5.92
C ALA A 532 13.87 11.30 5.84
N GLU A 533 14.64 12.33 6.17
CA GLU A 533 16.11 12.29 6.23
C GLU A 533 16.57 11.22 7.25
N LYS A 534 15.96 11.20 8.43
CA LYS A 534 16.23 10.20 9.48
C LYS A 534 15.92 8.78 9.02
N THR A 535 14.79 8.58 8.34
CA THR A 535 14.39 7.27 7.80
C THR A 535 15.37 6.79 6.74
N MET A 536 15.74 7.66 5.80
CA MET A 536 16.71 7.35 4.74
C MET A 536 18.08 6.98 5.32
N GLU A 537 18.55 7.76 6.29
CA GLU A 537 19.81 7.48 6.98
C GLU A 537 19.77 6.13 7.72
N ALA A 538 18.70 5.86 8.46
CA ALA A 538 18.53 4.60 9.16
C ALA A 538 18.55 3.40 8.21
N VAL A 539 17.81 3.47 7.08
CA VAL A 539 17.75 2.39 6.09
C VAL A 539 19.12 2.14 5.45
N ILE A 540 19.83 3.20 5.06
CA ILE A 540 21.15 3.09 4.42
C ILE A 540 22.17 2.52 5.41
N ASN A 541 22.21 3.03 6.64
CA ASN A 541 23.13 2.56 7.68
C ASN A 541 22.86 1.11 8.06
N LEU A 542 21.59 0.74 8.28
CA LEU A 542 21.20 -0.63 8.60
C LEU A 542 21.54 -1.60 7.46
N THR A 543 21.34 -1.16 6.21
CA THR A 543 21.71 -1.97 5.03
C THR A 543 23.21 -2.21 4.96
N SER A 544 24.01 -1.16 5.17
CA SER A 544 25.47 -1.27 5.22
C SER A 544 25.93 -2.17 6.36
N GLN A 545 25.35 -2.01 7.55
CA GLN A 545 25.67 -2.81 8.72
C GLN A 545 25.31 -4.28 8.51
N LEU A 546 24.13 -4.58 7.99
CA LEU A 546 23.73 -5.96 7.68
C LEU A 546 24.71 -6.62 6.70
N ALA A 547 25.14 -5.89 5.67
CA ALA A 547 26.11 -6.41 4.71
C ALA A 547 27.47 -6.69 5.37
N GLN A 548 27.92 -5.83 6.29
CA GLN A 548 29.13 -6.06 7.09
C GLN A 548 28.97 -7.28 8.01
N ASP A 549 27.87 -7.35 8.76
CA ASP A 549 27.58 -8.45 9.70
C ASP A 549 27.54 -9.81 8.98
N ILE A 550 27.00 -9.87 7.76
CA ILE A 550 27.00 -11.09 6.94
C ILE A 550 28.43 -11.51 6.58
N VAL A 551 29.26 -10.57 6.15
CA VAL A 551 30.67 -10.85 5.83
C VAL A 551 31.43 -11.29 7.07
N ASP A 552 31.27 -10.58 8.19
CA ASP A 552 31.94 -10.88 9.46
C ASP A 552 31.50 -12.25 10.01
N SER A 553 30.20 -12.56 9.98
CA SER A 553 29.67 -13.88 10.37
C SER A 553 30.25 -14.98 9.49
N SER A 554 30.28 -14.80 8.16
CA SER A 554 30.88 -15.79 7.26
C SER A 554 32.39 -15.96 7.50
N LEU A 555 33.13 -14.91 7.81
CA LEU A 555 34.55 -15.00 8.19
C LEU A 555 34.75 -15.70 9.53
N MET A 556 33.91 -15.43 10.53
CA MET A 556 33.97 -16.10 11.83
C MET A 556 33.64 -17.59 11.73
N GLU A 557 32.63 -17.95 10.94
CA GLU A 557 32.27 -19.34 10.67
C GLU A 557 33.44 -20.09 9.99
N GLU A 558 34.09 -19.44 9.01
CA GLU A 558 35.25 -20.00 8.31
C GLU A 558 36.46 -20.15 9.24
N GLN A 559 36.71 -19.19 10.13
CA GLN A 559 37.76 -19.27 11.14
C GLN A 559 37.49 -20.40 12.17
N ALA A 560 36.25 -20.53 12.62
CA ALA A 560 35.83 -21.61 13.52
C ALA A 560 35.99 -22.98 12.83
N ARG A 561 35.71 -23.07 11.53
CA ARG A 561 35.93 -24.27 10.72
C ARG A 561 37.41 -24.70 10.71
N PHE A 562 38.34 -23.80 10.36
CA PHE A 562 39.77 -24.13 10.41
C PHE A 562 40.25 -24.52 11.82
N SER A 563 39.65 -23.93 12.87
CA SER A 563 39.95 -24.30 14.26
C SER A 563 39.50 -25.74 14.58
N ARG A 564 38.34 -26.17 14.07
CA ARG A 564 37.85 -27.55 14.17
C ARG A 564 38.71 -28.52 13.35
N GLU A 565 39.05 -28.18 12.11
CA GLU A 565 39.92 -28.99 11.25
C GLU A 565 41.26 -29.26 11.94
N LYS A 566 41.86 -28.23 12.55
CA LYS A 566 43.10 -28.36 13.32
C LYS A 566 42.95 -29.31 14.51
N ALA A 567 41.87 -29.17 15.30
CA ALA A 567 41.62 -30.03 16.45
C ALA A 567 41.41 -31.50 16.05
N VAL A 568 40.68 -31.75 14.95
CA VAL A 568 40.49 -33.11 14.41
C VAL A 568 41.82 -33.69 13.96
N LYS A 569 42.66 -32.93 13.24
CA LYS A 569 43.99 -33.39 12.80
C LYS A 569 44.97 -33.65 13.95
N GLU A 570 44.81 -32.96 15.08
CA GLU A 570 45.57 -33.23 16.31
C GLU A 570 45.08 -34.52 17.01
N LEU A 571 43.76 -34.78 17.00
CA LEU A 571 43.14 -35.96 17.61
C LEU A 571 43.30 -37.26 16.78
N SER A 572 43.28 -37.17 15.44
CA SER A 572 43.40 -38.32 14.54
C SER A 572 44.75 -39.05 14.59
N GLN A 573 45.70 -38.60 15.41
CA GLN A 573 46.96 -39.32 15.68
C GLN A 573 46.76 -40.69 16.35
N SER A 574 45.58 -40.96 16.94
CA SER A 574 45.34 -42.18 17.73
C SER A 574 44.53 -43.30 17.06
N SER A 575 43.86 -43.06 15.91
CA SER A 575 42.97 -44.07 15.31
C SER A 575 42.63 -43.76 13.83
N VAL A 576 43.17 -44.58 12.91
CA VAL A 576 42.85 -44.52 11.47
C VAL A 576 41.42 -44.99 11.18
N GLN A 577 40.88 -45.88 12.02
CA GLN A 577 39.56 -46.48 11.85
C GLN A 577 38.43 -45.45 12.03
N ASP A 578 38.56 -44.53 13.00
CA ASP A 578 37.55 -43.50 13.27
C ASP A 578 37.48 -42.46 12.13
N SER A 579 38.63 -42.16 11.52
CA SER A 579 38.71 -41.23 10.38
C SER A 579 38.01 -41.79 9.14
N ILE A 580 38.11 -43.10 8.90
CA ILE A 580 37.42 -43.79 7.80
C ILE A 580 35.90 -43.81 8.04
N SER A 581 35.44 -44.07 9.27
CA SER A 581 34.00 -44.06 9.60
C SER A 581 33.37 -42.68 9.36
N ILE A 582 34.03 -41.61 9.84
CA ILE A 582 33.55 -40.24 9.66
C ILE A 582 33.50 -39.88 8.16
N ALA A 583 34.51 -40.28 7.38
CA ALA A 583 34.52 -40.04 5.94
C ALA A 583 33.37 -40.76 5.23
N VAL A 584 33.11 -42.04 5.55
CA VAL A 584 32.01 -42.82 4.97
C VAL A 584 30.65 -42.19 5.27
N ASP A 585 30.41 -41.78 6.52
CA ASP A 585 29.16 -41.13 6.93
C ASP A 585 28.97 -39.79 6.22
N THR A 586 30.04 -39.00 6.10
CA THR A 586 30.04 -37.70 5.41
C THR A 586 29.79 -37.86 3.90
N VAL A 587 30.40 -38.86 3.25
CA VAL A 587 30.14 -39.18 1.83
C VAL A 587 28.69 -39.60 1.61
N SER A 588 28.16 -40.47 2.47
CA SER A 588 26.77 -40.92 2.41
C SER A 588 25.80 -39.75 2.55
N ALA A 589 26.02 -38.88 3.54
CA ALA A 589 25.22 -37.67 3.73
C ALA A 589 25.31 -36.73 2.52
N PHE A 590 26.52 -36.50 1.98
CA PHE A 590 26.73 -35.67 0.80
C PHE A 590 25.98 -36.20 -0.43
N TRP A 591 26.04 -37.50 -0.71
CA TRP A 591 25.34 -38.10 -1.85
C TRP A 591 23.82 -38.01 -1.70
N ASN A 592 23.29 -38.26 -0.50
CA ASN A 592 21.86 -38.12 -0.23
C ASN A 592 21.38 -36.67 -0.41
N LEU A 593 22.15 -35.69 0.07
CA LEU A 593 21.83 -34.27 -0.10
C LEU A 593 21.95 -33.84 -1.56
N SER A 594 22.96 -34.32 -2.29
CA SER A 594 23.13 -34.03 -3.72
C SER A 594 22.01 -34.62 -4.56
N ALA A 595 21.58 -35.84 -4.24
CA ALA A 595 20.41 -36.47 -4.89
C ALA A 595 19.13 -35.71 -4.58
N ALA A 596 18.94 -35.25 -3.33
CA ALA A 596 17.81 -34.43 -2.93
C ALA A 596 17.81 -33.06 -3.64
N GLU A 597 18.97 -32.41 -3.77
CA GLU A 597 19.13 -31.17 -4.52
C GLU A 597 18.74 -31.36 -5.99
N HIS A 598 19.21 -32.44 -6.62
CA HIS A 598 18.86 -32.75 -8.00
C HIS A 598 17.36 -33.00 -8.18
N GLY A 599 16.75 -33.80 -7.29
CA GLY A 599 15.31 -34.06 -7.30
C GLY A 599 14.48 -32.80 -7.08
N LEU A 600 14.90 -31.92 -6.17
CA LEU A 600 14.25 -30.62 -5.94
C LEU A 600 14.37 -29.70 -7.16
N ASN A 601 15.51 -29.68 -7.84
CA ASN A 601 15.69 -28.93 -9.08
C ASN A 601 14.75 -29.43 -10.19
N GLU A 602 14.61 -30.74 -10.36
CA GLU A 602 13.70 -31.32 -11.35
C GLU A 602 12.22 -31.01 -11.01
N LEU A 603 11.85 -31.14 -9.73
CA LEU A 603 10.51 -30.77 -9.25
C LEU A 603 10.22 -29.29 -9.48
N GLN A 604 11.20 -28.41 -9.22
CA GLN A 604 11.06 -26.97 -9.43
C GLN A 604 10.94 -26.63 -10.92
N SER A 605 11.66 -27.32 -11.80
CA SER A 605 11.53 -27.18 -13.26
C SER A 605 10.13 -27.57 -13.72
N LYS A 606 9.66 -28.75 -13.30
CA LYS A 606 8.31 -29.23 -13.63
C LYS A 606 7.21 -28.32 -13.09
N LEU A 607 7.37 -27.78 -11.88
CA LEU A 607 6.44 -26.81 -11.31
C LEU A 607 6.39 -25.52 -12.15
N ASN A 608 7.55 -25.02 -12.60
CA ASN A 608 7.62 -23.85 -13.46
C ASN A 608 6.99 -24.11 -14.84
N GLU A 609 7.18 -25.29 -15.42
CA GLU A 609 6.55 -25.70 -16.68
C GLU A 609 5.03 -25.77 -16.55
N LEU A 610 4.51 -26.43 -15.52
CA LEU A 610 3.07 -26.54 -15.27
C LEU A 610 2.41 -25.17 -15.09
N LEU A 611 3.07 -24.24 -14.38
CA LEU A 611 2.57 -22.88 -14.18
C LEU A 611 2.68 -21.99 -15.42
N GLN A 612 3.55 -22.32 -16.38
CA GLN A 612 3.60 -21.62 -17.67
C GLN A 612 2.53 -22.11 -18.65
N MET A 613 2.05 -23.34 -18.49
CA MET A 613 1.00 -23.93 -19.31
C MET A 613 -0.43 -23.56 -18.85
N SER A 614 -0.61 -23.18 -17.58
CA SER A 614 -1.88 -22.67 -17.03
C SER A 614 -2.17 -21.25 -17.48
#